data_AF-A0A820NQ97-F1
#
_entry.id   AF-A0A820NQ97-F1
#
_cell.length_a   1.000
_cell.length_b   1.000
_cell.length_c   1.000
_cell.angle_alpha   90.00
_cell.angle_beta   90.00
_cell.angle_gamma   90.00
#
_symmetry.space_group_name_H-M   'P 1'
#
loop_
_entity.id
_entity.type
_entity.pdbx_description
1 polymer ?
#
loop_
_entity_poly.entity_id
_entity_poly.type
_entity_poly.pdbx_seq_one_letter_code
_entity_poly.pdbx_strand_id
1 'polypeptide(L)'
;LTKEEKEFLIKEKQDVLFKSFITVLEAVSQVTRSAAETPREQTFQKDYSKQIDAAIEQLKQPITLSNPHACWLQLRQLYSMLHRTGKRSGTIHAMNQISPKLAQIKHSAIPIPGEDGQFLTIHSVGQTVQVLPTKTRPKKL
;
A
#
# COMPACT_ATOMS: atom_id res chain seq x y z
N LEU A 1 18.32 10.88 38.18
CA LEU A 1 17.30 11.39 37.25
C LEU A 1 16.10 11.90 38.02
N THR A 2 15.89 13.20 38.00
CA THR A 2 14.64 13.82 38.45
C THR A 2 13.48 13.36 37.57
N LYS A 3 12.24 13.52 38.06
CA LYS A 3 11.03 13.10 37.32
C LYS A 3 10.94 13.79 35.95
N GLU A 4 11.33 15.06 35.90
CA GLU A 4 11.36 15.91 34.71
C GLU A 4 12.37 15.42 33.66
N GLU A 5 13.58 15.04 34.09
CA GLU A 5 14.60 14.47 33.19
C GLU A 5 14.12 13.15 32.56
N LYS A 6 13.42 12.30 33.32
CA LYS A 6 12.86 11.04 32.78
C LYS A 6 11.80 11.31 31.72
N GLU A 7 10.89 12.25 31.97
CA GLU A 7 9.83 12.62 31.03
C GLU A 7 10.41 13.23 29.75
N PHE A 8 11.46 14.05 29.86
CA PHE A 8 12.20 14.60 28.72
C PHE A 8 12.84 13.50 27.86
N LEU A 9 13.62 12.58 28.46
CA LEU A 9 14.26 11.50 27.72
C LEU A 9 13.26 10.55 27.03
N ILE A 10 12.13 10.25 27.69
CA ILE A 10 11.07 9.41 27.11
C ILE A 10 10.48 10.09 25.87
N LYS A 11 10.20 11.39 25.97
CA LYS A 11 9.68 12.19 24.86
C LYS A 11 10.66 12.26 23.70
N GLU A 12 11.92 12.56 23.95
CA GLU A 12 12.93 12.71 22.89
C GLU A 12 13.16 11.38 22.14
N LYS A 13 13.24 10.26 22.87
CA LYS A 13 13.33 8.93 22.26
C LYS A 13 12.12 8.62 21.37
N GLN A 14 10.92 8.98 21.82
CA GLN A 14 9.69 8.73 21.09
C GLN A 14 9.58 9.61 19.84
N ASP A 15 9.97 10.88 19.94
CA ASP A 15 10.04 11.80 18.80
C ASP A 15 10.95 11.24 17.70
N VAL A 16 12.13 10.72 18.06
CA VAL A 16 13.06 10.09 17.09
C VAL A 16 12.44 8.86 16.42
N LEU A 17 11.81 7.97 17.19
CA LEU A 17 11.17 6.78 16.66
C LEU A 17 10.01 7.13 15.70
N PHE A 18 9.06 7.96 16.14
CA PHE A 18 7.90 8.30 15.33
C PHE A 18 8.26 9.12 14.09
N LYS A 19 9.28 9.97 14.16
CA LYS A 19 9.80 10.68 12.99
C LYS A 19 10.24 9.72 11.89
N SER A 20 10.98 8.67 12.24
CA SER A 20 11.40 7.65 11.26
C SER A 20 10.19 6.95 10.59
N PHE A 21 9.16 6.61 11.37
CA PHE A 21 7.95 6.00 10.84
C PHE A 21 7.17 6.95 9.92
N ILE A 22 7.05 8.22 10.29
CA ILE A 22 6.39 9.23 9.48
C ILE A 22 7.11 9.38 8.14
N THR A 23 8.44 9.43 8.12
CA THR A 23 9.22 9.50 6.88
C THR A 23 8.94 8.33 5.94
N VAL A 24 8.85 7.11 6.48
CA VAL A 24 8.49 5.93 5.66
C VAL A 24 7.05 6.05 5.14
N LEU A 25 6.10 6.48 5.97
CA LEU A 25 4.71 6.68 5.56
C LEU A 25 4.57 7.76 4.48
N GLU A 26 5.33 8.84 4.58
CA GLU A 26 5.38 9.90 3.57
C GLU A 26 5.94 9.39 2.24
N ALA A 27 7.04 8.64 2.28
CA ALA A 27 7.63 8.05 1.07
C ALA A 27 6.63 7.12 0.37
N VAL A 28 5.94 6.26 1.13
CA VAL A 28 4.91 5.38 0.58
C VAL A 28 3.71 6.18 0.06
N SER A 29 3.25 7.19 0.79
CA SER A 29 2.16 8.07 0.37
C SER A 29 2.49 8.77 -0.95
N GLN A 30 3.71 9.28 -1.09
CA GLN A 30 4.19 9.90 -2.32
C GLN A 30 4.15 8.92 -3.50
N VAL A 31 4.62 7.69 -3.32
CA VAL A 31 4.51 6.64 -4.36
C VAL A 31 3.05 6.40 -4.74
N THR A 32 2.14 6.29 -3.77
CA THR A 32 0.71 6.06 -4.04
C THR A 32 -0.03 7.26 -4.66
N ARG A 33 0.52 8.46 -4.56
CA ARG A 33 0.00 9.70 -5.16
C ARG A 33 0.48 9.94 -6.59
N SER A 34 1.45 9.17 -7.06
CA SER A 34 1.95 9.23 -8.43
C SER A 34 0.81 9.08 -9.44
N ALA A 35 0.98 9.57 -10.67
CA ALA A 35 -0.06 9.48 -11.70
C ALA A 35 -0.54 8.03 -11.86
N ALA A 36 -1.86 7.80 -11.70
CA ALA A 36 -2.43 6.47 -11.74
C ALA A 36 -2.37 5.89 -13.17
N GLU A 37 -1.77 4.72 -13.31
CA GLU A 37 -1.66 3.99 -14.58
C GLU A 37 -2.82 3.00 -14.78
N THR A 38 -3.46 2.60 -13.68
CA THR A 38 -4.53 1.58 -13.70
C THR A 38 -5.85 2.13 -13.15
N PRO A 39 -7.02 1.65 -13.63
CA PRO A 39 -8.31 2.05 -13.07
C PRO A 39 -8.42 1.83 -11.55
N ARG A 40 -7.75 0.78 -11.05
CA ARG A 40 -7.72 0.46 -9.62
C ARG A 40 -6.92 1.48 -8.82
N GLU A 41 -5.81 1.98 -9.34
CA GLU A 41 -5.05 3.08 -8.73
C GLU A 41 -5.86 4.37 -8.69
N GLN A 42 -6.56 4.70 -9.78
CA GLN A 42 -7.43 5.89 -9.82
C GLN A 42 -8.51 5.84 -8.74
N THR A 43 -9.16 4.69 -8.59
CA THR A 43 -10.18 4.49 -7.56
C THR A 43 -9.58 4.58 -6.15
N PHE A 44 -8.40 3.98 -5.94
CA PHE A 44 -7.71 4.07 -4.65
C PHE A 44 -7.38 5.53 -4.28
N GLN A 45 -6.83 6.30 -5.22
CA GLN A 45 -6.49 7.70 -4.98
C GLN A 45 -7.72 8.55 -4.67
N LYS A 46 -8.79 8.36 -5.46
CA LYS A 46 -10.06 9.05 -5.27
C LYS A 46 -10.65 8.81 -3.88
N ASP A 47 -10.63 7.57 -3.41
CA ASP A 47 -11.30 7.18 -2.17
C ASP A 47 -10.46 7.46 -0.92
N TYR A 48 -9.13 7.30 -1.00
CA TYR A 48 -8.27 7.24 0.19
C TYR A 48 -7.21 8.34 0.28
N SER A 49 -6.79 9.00 -0.82
CA SER A 49 -5.68 9.98 -0.76
C SER A 49 -5.95 11.06 0.28
N LYS A 50 -7.13 11.69 0.27
CA LYS A 50 -7.49 12.74 1.25
C LYS A 50 -7.41 12.25 2.70
N GLN A 51 -7.83 11.02 2.96
CA GLN A 51 -7.86 10.44 4.31
C GLN A 51 -6.44 10.08 4.79
N ILE A 52 -5.60 9.53 3.90
CA ILE A 52 -4.19 9.23 4.18
C ILE A 52 -3.43 10.53 4.48
N ASP A 53 -3.69 11.57 3.69
CA ASP A 53 -3.03 12.87 3.80
C ASP A 53 -3.35 13.54 5.13
N ALA A 54 -4.65 13.61 5.48
CA ALA A 54 -5.09 14.13 6.76
C ALA A 54 -4.50 13.35 7.95
N ALA A 55 -4.42 12.02 7.86
CA ALA A 55 -3.84 11.19 8.92
C ALA A 55 -2.33 11.44 9.08
N ILE A 56 -1.58 11.58 7.98
CA ILE A 56 -0.15 11.90 8.01
C ILE A 56 0.09 13.29 8.59
N GLU A 57 -0.71 14.28 8.22
CA GLU A 57 -0.62 15.64 8.78
C GLU A 57 -0.87 15.65 10.29
N GLN A 58 -1.88 14.91 10.77
CA GLN A 58 -2.18 14.77 12.20
C GLN A 58 -1.05 14.08 12.97
N LEU A 59 -0.40 13.08 12.38
CA LEU A 59 0.74 12.38 12.98
C LEU A 59 1.97 13.27 13.13
N LYS A 60 2.14 14.28 12.27
CA LYS A 60 3.26 15.24 12.33
C LYS A 60 3.10 16.31 13.41
N GLN A 61 1.89 16.50 13.95
CA GLN A 61 1.65 17.60 14.89
C GLN A 61 2.48 17.41 16.17
N PRO A 62 3.15 18.46 16.69
CA PRO A 62 3.99 18.37 17.89
C PRO A 62 3.22 17.88 19.13
N ILE A 63 1.93 18.19 19.19
CA ILE A 63 1.02 17.78 20.26
C ILE A 63 0.79 16.26 20.22
N THR A 64 0.65 15.69 19.01
CA THR A 64 0.52 14.24 18.79
C THR A 64 1.82 13.52 19.10
N LEU A 65 2.96 14.07 18.68
CA LEU A 65 4.29 13.51 18.95
C LEU A 65 4.62 13.50 20.45
N SER A 66 4.22 14.55 21.17
CA SER A 66 4.37 14.65 22.62
C SER A 66 3.50 13.67 23.41
N ASN A 67 2.49 13.03 22.78
CA ASN A 67 1.62 12.05 23.40
C ASN A 67 1.65 10.69 22.65
N PRO A 68 2.38 9.70 23.17
CA PRO A 68 2.56 8.40 22.51
C PRO A 68 1.26 7.65 22.26
N HIS A 69 0.31 7.74 23.20
CA HIS A 69 -0.96 7.05 23.09
C HIS A 69 -1.82 7.64 21.97
N ALA A 70 -1.81 8.98 21.85
CA ALA A 70 -2.51 9.67 20.77
C ALA A 70 -1.91 9.31 19.40
N CYS A 71 -0.59 9.32 19.27
CA CYS A 71 0.09 8.95 18.02
C CYS A 71 -0.24 7.50 17.59
N TRP A 72 -0.16 6.56 18.53
CA TRP A 72 -0.47 5.16 18.26
C TRP A 72 -1.95 4.94 17.88
N LEU A 73 -2.87 5.68 18.52
CA LEU A 73 -4.29 5.63 18.19
C LEU A 73 -4.54 6.06 16.74
N GLN A 74 -3.93 7.17 16.30
CA GLN A 74 -4.05 7.66 14.93
C GLN A 74 -3.51 6.66 13.91
N LEU A 75 -2.34 6.08 14.18
CA LEU A 75 -1.76 5.05 13.33
C LEU A 75 -2.67 3.82 13.22
N ARG A 76 -3.29 3.39 14.34
CA ARG A 76 -4.21 2.25 14.35
C ARG A 76 -5.48 2.53 13.56
N GLN A 77 -5.98 3.76 13.59
CA GLN A 77 -7.14 4.18 12.79
C GLN A 77 -6.81 4.13 11.29
N LEU A 78 -5.67 4.68 10.88
CA LEU A 78 -5.17 4.60 9.50
C LEU A 78 -5.02 3.15 9.04
N TYR A 79 -4.38 2.31 9.85
CA TYR A 79 -4.24 0.88 9.56
C TYR A 79 -5.60 0.19 9.41
N SER A 80 -6.54 0.44 10.32
CA SER A 80 -7.86 -0.19 10.29
C SER A 80 -8.66 0.22 9.05
N MET A 81 -8.54 1.48 8.64
CA MET A 81 -9.13 1.98 7.39
C MET A 81 -8.60 1.21 6.19
N LEU A 82 -7.26 1.13 6.04
CA LEU A 82 -6.61 0.45 4.92
C LEU A 82 -6.82 -1.06 4.93
N HIS A 83 -6.82 -1.71 6.10
CA HIS A 83 -7.00 -3.17 6.21
C HIS A 83 -8.39 -3.62 5.75
N ARG A 84 -9.42 -2.80 6.00
CA ARG A 84 -10.80 -3.09 5.56
C ARG A 84 -10.92 -3.13 4.03
N THR A 85 -10.16 -2.31 3.31
CA THR A 85 -10.20 -2.28 1.84
C THR A 85 -9.62 -3.57 1.26
N GLY A 86 -8.51 -4.05 1.83
CA GLY A 86 -7.84 -5.28 1.41
C GLY A 86 -8.61 -6.57 1.70
N LYS A 87 -9.58 -6.55 2.61
CA LYS A 87 -10.50 -7.68 2.87
C LYS A 87 -11.75 -7.67 1.99
N ARG A 88 -12.23 -6.48 1.60
CA ARG A 88 -13.41 -6.32 0.71
C ARG A 88 -13.10 -6.63 -0.73
N SER A 89 -11.86 -6.39 -1.16
CA SER A 89 -11.43 -6.84 -2.47
C SER A 89 -11.32 -8.37 -2.44
N GLY A 90 -12.31 -9.06 -3.01
CA GLY A 90 -12.32 -10.52 -3.09
C GLY A 90 -11.03 -11.09 -3.70
N THR A 91 -10.80 -12.38 -3.54
CA THR A 91 -9.59 -13.07 -4.02
C THR A 91 -9.48 -13.08 -5.55
N ILE A 92 -10.50 -12.65 -6.29
CA ILE A 92 -10.52 -12.61 -7.75
C ILE A 92 -10.58 -11.15 -8.21
N HIS A 93 -9.72 -10.80 -9.18
CA HIS A 93 -9.65 -9.47 -9.77
C HIS A 93 -9.72 -9.55 -11.29
N ALA A 94 -10.40 -8.60 -11.93
CA ALA A 94 -10.39 -8.49 -13.38
C ALA A 94 -9.04 -7.92 -13.86
N MET A 95 -8.43 -8.57 -14.87
CA MET A 95 -7.14 -8.19 -15.41
C MET A 95 -7.15 -6.75 -15.94
N ASN A 96 -8.22 -6.34 -16.63
CA ASN A 96 -8.36 -4.99 -17.15
C ASN A 96 -8.34 -3.89 -16.07
N GLN A 97 -8.74 -4.19 -14.83
CA GLN A 97 -8.72 -3.23 -13.72
C GLN A 97 -7.32 -3.09 -13.10
N ILE A 98 -6.53 -4.17 -13.11
CA ILE A 98 -5.20 -4.22 -12.49
C ILE A 98 -4.05 -4.01 -13.48
N SER A 99 -4.26 -4.32 -14.76
CA SER A 99 -3.30 -4.14 -15.85
C SER A 99 -4.02 -4.19 -17.21
N PRO A 100 -4.50 -3.03 -17.70
CA PRO A 100 -5.09 -2.93 -19.04
C PRO A 100 -4.14 -3.40 -20.14
N LYS A 101 -2.84 -3.14 -19.98
CA LYS A 101 -1.79 -3.55 -20.94
C LYS A 101 -1.74 -5.07 -21.11
N LEU A 102 -1.74 -5.83 -20.01
CA LEU A 102 -1.74 -7.30 -20.08
C LEU A 102 -3.08 -7.84 -20.61
N ALA A 103 -4.20 -7.23 -20.24
CA ALA A 103 -5.52 -7.64 -20.72
C ALA A 103 -5.69 -7.50 -22.25
N GLN A 104 -4.94 -6.58 -22.87
CA GLN A 104 -4.97 -6.32 -24.31
C GLN A 104 -4.08 -7.28 -25.12
N ILE A 105 -3.20 -8.04 -24.47
CA ILE A 105 -2.30 -8.97 -25.17
C ILE A 105 -3.13 -10.05 -25.87
N LYS A 106 -3.01 -10.10 -27.20
CA LYS A 106 -3.56 -11.13 -28.07
C LYS A 106 -2.54 -11.45 -29.17
N HIS A 107 -2.40 -12.74 -29.49
CA HIS A 107 -1.48 -13.26 -30.51
C HIS A 107 -0.06 -12.67 -30.40
N SER A 108 0.53 -12.72 -29.20
CA SER A 108 1.86 -12.16 -28.98
C SER A 108 2.96 -13.05 -29.58
N ALA A 109 4.06 -12.43 -30.00
CA ALA A 109 5.30 -13.12 -30.36
C ALA A 109 6.17 -13.48 -29.13
N ILE A 110 5.74 -13.09 -27.93
CA ILE A 110 6.46 -13.37 -26.68
C ILE A 110 6.34 -14.86 -26.35
N PRO A 111 7.45 -15.60 -26.14
CA PRO A 111 7.42 -17.00 -25.75
C PRO A 111 6.82 -17.17 -24.34
N ILE A 112 6.21 -18.33 -24.08
CA ILE A 112 5.70 -18.66 -22.75
C ILE A 112 6.88 -18.77 -21.77
N PRO A 113 6.89 -18.01 -20.66
CA PRO A 113 7.97 -18.08 -19.68
C PRO A 113 8.04 -19.47 -19.02
N GLY A 114 9.25 -20.02 -18.91
CA GLY A 114 9.48 -21.34 -18.27
C GLY A 114 9.37 -22.53 -19.21
N GLU A 115 9.07 -22.31 -20.49
CA GLU A 115 9.17 -23.32 -21.54
C GLU A 115 10.47 -23.11 -22.32
N ASP A 116 11.31 -24.14 -22.42
CA ASP A 116 12.61 -24.08 -23.12
C ASP A 116 12.48 -24.32 -24.65
N GLY A 117 11.26 -24.26 -25.19
CA GLY A 117 10.96 -24.54 -26.60
C GLY A 117 10.65 -23.27 -27.42
N GLN A 118 11.36 -23.07 -28.53
CA GLN A 118 11.31 -21.89 -29.41
C GLN A 118 9.97 -21.61 -30.12
N PHE A 119 8.89 -22.36 -29.85
CA PHE A 119 7.68 -22.32 -30.68
C PHE A 119 6.36 -22.02 -29.95
N LEU A 120 6.36 -21.92 -28.61
CA LEU A 120 5.13 -21.62 -27.87
C LEU A 120 5.10 -20.14 -27.48
N THR A 121 4.20 -19.38 -28.10
CA THR A 121 4.00 -17.96 -27.79
C THR A 121 2.70 -17.72 -27.02
N ILE A 122 2.66 -16.61 -26.30
CA ILE A 122 1.49 -16.19 -25.53
C ILE A 122 0.38 -15.78 -26.49
N HIS A 123 -0.63 -16.62 -26.66
CA HIS A 123 -1.83 -16.27 -27.40
C HIS A 123 -2.63 -15.17 -26.68
N SER A 124 -2.82 -15.27 -25.37
CA SER A 124 -3.54 -14.27 -24.57
C SER A 124 -3.29 -14.51 -23.08
N VAL A 125 -3.52 -13.48 -22.27
CA VAL A 125 -3.46 -13.59 -20.79
C VAL A 125 -4.87 -13.79 -20.23
N GLY A 126 -4.99 -14.54 -19.12
CA GLY A 126 -6.24 -14.73 -18.40
C GLY A 126 -6.92 -13.40 -18.02
N GLN A 127 -8.24 -13.34 -18.19
CA GLN A 127 -9.03 -12.13 -17.88
C GLN A 127 -9.26 -11.93 -16.38
N THR A 128 -8.98 -12.95 -15.56
CA THR A 128 -9.14 -12.92 -14.12
C THR A 128 -7.84 -13.35 -13.44
N VAL A 129 -7.49 -12.68 -12.35
CA VAL A 129 -6.34 -13.02 -11.51
C VAL A 129 -6.84 -13.40 -10.13
N GLN A 130 -6.40 -14.55 -9.64
CA GLN A 130 -6.72 -15.01 -8.29
C GLN A 130 -5.54 -14.74 -7.35
N VAL A 131 -5.78 -14.00 -6.27
CA VAL A 131 -4.84 -13.81 -5.17
C VAL A 131 -5.08 -14.90 -4.14
N LEU A 132 -4.06 -15.72 -3.88
CA LEU A 132 -4.18 -16.81 -2.91
C LEU A 132 -4.18 -16.26 -1.47
N PRO A 133 -4.98 -16.82 -0.54
CA PRO A 133 -5.13 -16.32 0.82
C PRO A 133 -3.95 -16.74 1.73
N THR A 134 -2.72 -16.51 1.29
CA THR A 134 -1.50 -16.79 2.06
C THR A 134 -0.84 -15.49 2.53
N LYS A 135 0.15 -15.58 3.43
CA LYS A 135 0.90 -14.40 3.94
C LYS A 135 1.52 -13.58 2.81
N THR A 136 2.05 -14.24 1.78
CA THR A 136 2.72 -13.60 0.64
C THR A 136 1.75 -13.20 -0.48
N ARG A 137 0.48 -13.63 -0.42
CA ARG A 137 -0.59 -13.30 -1.39
C ARG A 137 -0.14 -13.43 -2.87
N PRO A 138 0.41 -14.59 -3.29
CA PRO A 138 0.84 -14.77 -4.66
C PRO A 138 -0.36 -14.70 -5.62
N LYS A 139 -0.11 -14.15 -6.81
CA LYS A 139 -1.08 -14.03 -7.90
C LYS A 139 -1.02 -15.30 -8.75
N LYS A 140 -2.16 -15.96 -8.91
CA LYS A 140 -2.40 -17.04 -9.87
C LYS A 140 -3.08 -16.43 -11.09
N LEU A 141 -2.40 -16.50 -12.24
CA LEU A 141 -2.84 -16.02 -13.54
C LEU A 141 -3.51 -17.14 -14.34
#